data_AF-A0A2J4PD97-F1
#
_entry.id   AF-A0A2J4PD97-F1
#
_cell.length_a   1.000
_cell.length_b   1.000
_cell.length_c   1.000
_cell.angle_alpha   90.00
_cell.angle_beta   90.00
_cell.angle_gamma   90.00
#
_symmetry.space_group_name_H-M   'P 1'
#
loop_
_entity.id
_entity.type
_entity.pdbx_description
1 polymer ?
#
loop_
_entity_poly.entity_id
_entity_poly.type
_entity_poly.pdbx_seq_one_letter_code
_entity_poly.pdbx_strand_id
1 'polypeptide(L)'
;YHSTHSDENRELSELIYTRLKENGFIKNRTISQLYDPEKGMFLPDRFVKGTCPKCKSPDQYGDNCEVCGATYSPTELIEPKSVVSGATPVMRESEHFFFDLPSFSEMLQAWTRSGALQEQVANKMQEWFESGLQQWDISRDAPYFGFEIPNAPGKYFYVWLDAPIGYMGSFKNLCDKRGDATSFDEYWKKDSTAELYHFIGKDIVYFHSLFWPAMLEGSGFRKPTNLFVHGYVTVNGAKMSKSRGTFIKASTWLNHFDADSLRYYYTAKLSSRIDDIDLNLEDFVQRVNA
;
A
#
# COMPACT_ATOMS: atom_id res chain seq x y z
N TYR A 1 -18.29 -6.42 1.77
CA TYR A 1 -16.93 -6.69 2.25
C TYR A 1 -16.44 -7.92 1.51
N HIS A 2 -15.28 -7.86 0.86
CA HIS A 2 -14.67 -8.96 0.11
C HIS A 2 -13.19 -9.11 0.50
N SER A 3 -12.44 -9.94 -0.20
CA SER A 3 -11.04 -10.25 0.07
C SER A 3 -10.16 -10.04 -1.17
N THR A 4 -8.93 -9.55 -0.98
CA THR A 4 -7.90 -9.56 -2.05
C THR A 4 -7.48 -10.98 -2.39
N HIS A 5 -7.62 -11.93 -1.47
CA HIS A 5 -7.49 -13.35 -1.76
C HIS A 5 -8.86 -13.92 -2.17
N SER A 6 -9.19 -13.75 -3.45
CA SER A 6 -10.43 -14.21 -4.10
C SER A 6 -10.17 -14.51 -5.58
N ASP A 7 -11.03 -15.32 -6.19
CA ASP A 7 -10.87 -15.69 -7.61
C ASP A 7 -11.08 -14.49 -8.53
N GLU A 8 -12.02 -13.59 -8.21
CA GLU A 8 -12.21 -12.37 -9.02
C GLU A 8 -10.95 -11.48 -9.01
N ASN A 9 -10.30 -11.36 -7.85
CA ASN A 9 -9.07 -10.57 -7.76
C ASN A 9 -7.88 -11.26 -8.45
N ARG A 10 -7.82 -12.60 -8.40
CA ARG A 10 -6.81 -13.39 -9.11
C ARG A 10 -6.93 -13.17 -10.61
N GLU A 11 -8.11 -13.39 -11.18
CA GLU A 11 -8.38 -13.23 -12.61
C GLU A 11 -8.08 -11.80 -13.09
N LEU A 12 -8.49 -10.78 -12.33
CA LEU A 12 -8.20 -9.39 -12.67
C LEU A 12 -6.72 -9.04 -12.54
N SER A 13 -6.02 -9.61 -11.56
CA SER A 13 -4.56 -9.41 -11.41
C SER A 13 -3.80 -10.01 -12.59
N GLU A 14 -4.15 -11.23 -12.99
CA GLU A 14 -3.58 -11.90 -14.16
C GLU A 14 -3.90 -11.12 -15.45
N LEU A 15 -5.14 -10.64 -15.61
CA LEU A 15 -5.57 -9.84 -16.76
C LEU A 15 -4.78 -8.53 -16.87
N ILE A 16 -4.71 -7.77 -15.78
CA ILE A 16 -4.01 -6.48 -15.75
C ILE A 16 -2.52 -6.69 -16.02
N TYR A 17 -1.89 -7.66 -15.34
CA TYR A 17 -0.48 -7.97 -15.58
C TYR A 17 -0.22 -8.36 -17.04
N THR A 18 -1.07 -9.22 -17.62
CA THR A 18 -0.93 -9.66 -19.02
C THR A 18 -1.01 -8.48 -19.98
N ARG A 19 -2.00 -7.60 -19.82
CA ARG A 19 -2.12 -6.40 -20.65
C ARG A 19 -0.95 -5.44 -20.49
N LEU A 20 -0.47 -5.24 -19.26
CA LEU A 20 0.72 -4.42 -19.00
C LEU A 20 1.97 -5.01 -19.67
N LYS A 21 2.11 -6.33 -19.65
CA LYS A 21 3.22 -7.04 -20.28
C LYS A 21 3.16 -6.96 -21.80
N GLU A 22 1.99 -7.19 -22.40
CA GLU A 22 1.74 -7.08 -23.85
C GLU A 22 2.02 -5.66 -24.36
N ASN A 23 1.66 -4.64 -23.56
CA ASN A 23 1.94 -3.24 -23.87
C ASN A 23 3.38 -2.80 -23.56
N GLY A 24 4.25 -3.71 -23.15
CA GLY A 24 5.68 -3.45 -22.93
C GLY A 24 6.01 -2.72 -21.62
N PHE A 25 5.08 -2.62 -20.67
CA PHE A 25 5.27 -1.93 -19.38
C PHE A 25 5.83 -2.82 -18.28
N ILE A 26 6.08 -4.11 -18.55
CA ILE A 26 6.76 -5.02 -17.61
C ILE A 26 8.19 -5.27 -18.09
N LYS A 27 9.16 -5.03 -17.22
CA LYS A 27 10.59 -5.27 -17.45
C LYS A 27 11.09 -6.38 -16.52
N ASN A 28 12.06 -7.15 -16.99
CA ASN A 28 12.73 -8.14 -16.15
C ASN A 28 14.08 -7.60 -15.70
N ARG A 29 14.44 -7.82 -14.44
CA ARG A 29 15.76 -7.48 -13.91
C ARG A 29 16.15 -8.43 -12.79
N THR A 30 17.38 -8.93 -12.84
CA THR A 30 17.97 -9.68 -11.73
C THR A 30 18.38 -8.73 -10.61
N ILE A 31 17.95 -9.02 -9.40
CA ILE A 31 18.36 -8.30 -8.18
C ILE A 31 19.04 -9.27 -7.21
N SER A 32 19.90 -8.73 -6.34
CA SER A 32 20.54 -9.47 -5.26
C SER A 32 19.85 -9.14 -3.95
N GLN A 33 19.35 -10.15 -3.24
CA GLN A 33 18.62 -9.99 -1.99
C GLN A 33 19.13 -11.00 -0.95
N LEU A 34 18.98 -10.66 0.34
CA LEU A 34 19.27 -11.57 1.45
C LEU A 34 18.32 -12.78 1.41
N TYR A 35 18.90 -13.97 1.52
CA TYR A 35 18.24 -15.26 1.45
C TYR A 35 18.58 -16.09 2.69
N ASP A 36 17.57 -16.71 3.29
CA ASP A 36 17.73 -17.67 4.36
C ASP A 36 17.92 -19.07 3.77
N PRO A 37 19.13 -19.65 3.82
CA PRO A 37 19.41 -20.96 3.23
C PRO A 37 18.80 -22.13 4.01
N GLU A 38 18.52 -21.95 5.31
CA GLU A 38 17.93 -22.99 6.15
C GLU A 38 16.42 -23.06 5.95
N LYS A 39 15.77 -21.89 5.92
CA LYS A 39 14.33 -21.80 5.66
C LYS A 39 13.98 -21.94 4.18
N GLY A 40 14.93 -21.65 3.30
CA GLY A 40 14.76 -21.74 1.86
C GLY A 40 13.97 -20.57 1.26
N MET A 41 14.08 -19.36 1.80
CA MET A 41 13.28 -18.20 1.37
C MET A 41 14.06 -16.89 1.34
N PHE A 42 13.68 -15.98 0.44
CA PHE A 42 14.17 -14.60 0.47
C PHE A 42 13.60 -13.84 1.68
N LEU A 43 14.40 -12.95 2.25
CA LEU A 43 14.05 -12.17 3.42
C LEU A 43 13.72 -10.73 3.02
N PRO A 44 12.45 -10.29 3.19
CA PRO A 44 12.16 -8.86 3.24
C PRO A 44 12.96 -8.20 4.37
N ASP A 45 13.29 -6.92 4.20
CA ASP A 45 14.16 -6.16 5.11
C ASP A 45 13.82 -6.38 6.59
N ARG A 46 12.54 -6.25 6.97
CA ARG A 46 12.06 -6.43 8.35
C ARG A 46 12.25 -7.84 8.94
N PHE A 47 12.53 -8.84 8.11
CA PHE A 47 12.84 -10.21 8.52
C PHE A 47 14.35 -10.48 8.58
N VAL A 48 15.17 -9.47 8.38
CA VAL A 48 16.60 -9.47 8.68
C VAL A 48 16.78 -8.69 9.98
N LYS A 49 17.49 -9.28 10.93
CA LYS A 49 17.94 -8.57 12.12
C LYS A 49 19.44 -8.71 12.30
N GLY A 50 20.06 -7.78 13.02
CA GLY A 50 21.50 -7.84 13.26
C GLY A 50 21.96 -6.71 14.16
N THR A 51 23.26 -6.45 14.13
CA THR A 51 23.88 -5.38 14.90
C THR A 51 24.03 -4.12 14.04
N CYS A 52 23.68 -2.96 14.61
CA CYS A 52 23.76 -1.67 13.92
C CYS A 52 25.19 -1.41 13.40
N PRO A 53 25.39 -1.11 12.11
CA PRO A 53 26.70 -0.79 11.57
C PRO A 53 27.28 0.52 12.14
N LYS A 54 26.44 1.43 12.66
CA LYS A 54 26.86 2.73 13.19
C LYS A 54 27.17 2.67 14.70
N CYS A 55 26.19 2.40 15.55
CA CYS A 55 26.34 2.46 17.01
C CYS A 55 26.61 1.10 17.68
N LYS A 56 26.66 0.01 16.92
CA LYS A 56 26.89 -1.36 17.42
C LYS A 56 25.82 -1.90 18.38
N SER A 57 24.65 -1.26 18.44
CA SER A 57 23.52 -1.81 19.19
C SER A 57 23.05 -3.12 18.56
N PRO A 58 22.89 -4.21 19.34
CA PRO A 58 22.40 -5.50 18.83
C PRO A 58 20.88 -5.46 18.56
N ASP A 59 20.36 -6.54 17.95
CA ASP A 59 18.92 -6.79 17.71
C ASP A 59 18.17 -5.64 17.01
N GLN A 60 18.79 -5.02 16.00
CA GLN A 60 18.13 -4.06 15.11
C GLN A 60 17.49 -4.80 13.93
N TYR A 61 16.35 -4.30 13.44
CA TYR A 61 15.55 -4.95 12.41
C TYR A 61 15.52 -4.10 11.14
N GLY A 62 15.75 -4.75 9.99
CA GLY A 62 15.65 -4.14 8.68
C GLY A 62 16.64 -3.02 8.42
N ASP A 63 16.11 -1.87 8.01
CA ASP A 63 16.84 -0.77 7.37
C ASP A 63 17.14 0.40 8.30
N ASN A 64 16.87 0.25 9.61
CA ASN A 64 17.04 1.30 10.58
C ASN A 64 17.51 0.79 11.94
N CYS A 65 18.00 1.72 12.76
CA CYS A 65 18.37 1.48 14.15
C CYS A 65 17.46 2.28 15.09
N GLU A 66 16.74 1.58 15.97
CA GLU A 66 15.84 2.19 16.96
C GLU A 66 16.61 2.89 18.10
N VAL A 67 17.91 2.62 18.27
CA VAL A 67 18.74 3.23 19.32
C VAL A 67 19.36 4.56 18.89
N CYS A 68 20.03 4.60 17.73
CA CYS A 68 20.72 5.81 17.27
C CYS A 68 20.01 6.52 16.10
N GLY A 69 18.91 5.98 15.59
CA GLY A 69 18.13 6.56 14.49
C GLY A 69 18.77 6.47 13.10
N ALA A 70 19.91 5.76 12.96
CA ALA A 70 20.56 5.58 11.67
C ALA A 70 19.72 4.73 10.71
N THR A 71 19.76 5.06 9.42
CA THR A 71 19.19 4.25 8.33
C THR A 71 20.32 3.65 7.47
N TYR A 72 20.10 2.45 6.93
CA TYR A 72 21.07 1.67 6.15
C TYR A 72 20.36 0.53 5.40
N SER A 73 21.02 -0.09 4.42
CA SER A 73 20.50 -1.34 3.84
C SER A 73 20.60 -2.48 4.87
N PRO A 74 19.66 -3.45 4.92
CA PRO A 74 19.79 -4.64 5.76
C PRO A 74 21.05 -5.46 5.46
N THR A 75 21.61 -5.31 4.26
CA THR A 75 22.90 -5.92 3.89
C THR A 75 24.10 -5.35 4.66
N GLU A 76 23.96 -4.16 5.26
CA GLU A 76 24.98 -3.51 6.08
C GLU A 76 24.93 -3.95 7.55
N LEU A 77 23.91 -4.71 7.97
CA LEU A 77 23.82 -5.22 9.34
C LEU A 77 25.01 -6.13 9.65
N ILE A 78 25.64 -5.91 10.80
CA ILE A 78 26.73 -6.74 11.29
C ILE A 78 26.14 -8.02 11.88
N GLU A 79 26.72 -9.17 11.54
CA GLU A 79 26.23 -10.50 11.95
C GLU A 79 24.71 -10.67 11.70
N PRO A 80 24.26 -10.51 10.44
CA PRO A 80 22.85 -10.57 10.13
C PRO A 80 22.31 -11.97 10.44
N LYS A 81 21.07 -12.03 10.92
CA LYS A 81 20.32 -13.24 11.21
C LYS A 81 18.93 -13.12 10.62
N SER A 82 18.45 -14.22 10.08
CA SER A 82 17.04 -14.39 9.73
C SER A 82 16.21 -14.30 11.01
N VAL A 83 15.18 -13.44 10.99
CA VAL A 83 14.17 -13.39 12.05
C VAL A 83 13.34 -14.68 12.08
N VAL A 84 13.29 -15.42 10.96
CA VAL A 84 12.46 -16.61 10.79
C VAL A 84 13.12 -17.86 11.38
N SER A 85 14.40 -18.10 11.05
CA SER A 85 15.13 -19.31 11.46
C SER A 85 16.28 -19.05 12.44
N GLY A 86 16.80 -17.82 12.49
CA GLY A 86 18.05 -17.50 13.16
C GLY A 86 19.32 -17.76 12.32
N ALA A 87 19.20 -18.38 11.13
CA ALA A 87 20.34 -18.62 10.23
C ALA A 87 20.97 -17.30 9.73
N THR A 88 22.26 -17.32 9.43
CA THR A 88 22.93 -16.18 8.77
C THR A 88 22.46 -16.12 7.31
N PRO A 89 21.82 -15.03 6.86
CA PRO A 89 21.39 -14.91 5.49
C PRO A 89 22.58 -14.66 4.55
N VAL A 90 22.42 -15.09 3.30
CA VAL A 90 23.41 -14.91 2.24
C VAL A 90 22.79 -14.13 1.08
N MET A 91 23.61 -13.40 0.32
CA MET A 91 23.12 -12.75 -0.89
C MET A 91 22.82 -13.81 -1.95
N ARG A 92 21.64 -13.74 -2.56
CA ARG A 92 21.22 -14.60 -3.66
C ARG A 92 20.57 -13.76 -4.74
N GLU A 93 20.86 -14.10 -5.99
CA GLU A 93 20.25 -13.45 -7.14
C GLU A 93 18.88 -14.04 -7.45
N SER A 94 17.96 -13.18 -7.88
CA SER A 94 16.63 -13.56 -8.34
C SER A 94 16.17 -12.63 -9.46
N GLU A 95 15.57 -13.18 -10.52
CA GLU A 95 14.89 -12.38 -11.55
C GLU A 95 13.57 -11.85 -10.99
N HIS A 96 13.36 -10.54 -11.11
CA HIS A 96 12.15 -9.85 -10.69
C HIS A 96 11.49 -9.13 -11.86
N PHE A 97 10.17 -8.98 -11.78
CA PHE A 97 9.34 -8.23 -12.73
C PHE A 97 9.09 -6.82 -12.20
N PHE A 98 9.34 -5.83 -13.05
CA PHE A 98 9.23 -4.42 -12.73
C PHE A 98 8.18 -3.74 -13.59
N PHE A 99 7.26 -3.01 -12.97
CA PHE A 99 6.34 -2.11 -13.66
C PHE A 99 7.04 -0.80 -14.03
N ASP A 100 6.93 -0.42 -15.29
CA ASP A 100 7.57 0.76 -15.87
C ASP A 100 6.79 2.06 -15.60
N LEU A 101 6.59 2.37 -14.32
CA LEU A 101 5.95 3.60 -13.85
C LEU A 101 6.49 4.89 -14.51
N PRO A 102 7.80 5.05 -14.77
CA PRO A 102 8.34 6.26 -15.42
C PRO A 102 7.68 6.57 -16.78
N SER A 103 7.26 5.54 -17.52
CA SER A 103 6.59 5.69 -18.82
C SER A 103 5.24 6.42 -18.74
N PHE A 104 4.66 6.56 -17.54
CA PHE A 104 3.39 7.24 -17.30
C PHE A 104 3.55 8.64 -16.70
N SER A 105 4.78 9.14 -16.56
CA SER A 105 5.09 10.40 -15.86
C SER A 105 4.29 11.59 -16.39
N GLU A 106 4.23 11.79 -17.70
CA GLU A 106 3.51 12.93 -18.30
C GLU A 106 2.00 12.89 -18.00
N MET A 107 1.39 11.71 -18.12
CA MET A 107 -0.04 11.50 -17.82
C MET A 107 -0.34 11.79 -16.34
N LEU A 108 0.50 11.30 -15.43
CA LEU A 108 0.36 11.51 -14.00
C LEU A 108 0.55 12.99 -13.62
N GLN A 109 1.53 13.66 -14.24
CA GLN A 109 1.73 15.10 -14.06
C GLN A 109 0.55 15.93 -14.57
N ALA A 110 -0.04 15.54 -15.71
CA ALA A 110 -1.24 16.21 -16.24
C ALA A 110 -2.43 16.07 -15.28
N TRP A 111 -2.65 14.88 -14.72
CA TRP A 111 -3.70 14.68 -13.71
C TRP A 111 -3.43 15.47 -12.42
N THR A 112 -2.17 15.53 -11.98
CA THR A 112 -1.77 16.32 -10.80
C THR A 112 -2.10 17.80 -10.98
N ARG A 113 -1.97 18.34 -12.20
CA ARG A 113 -2.25 19.74 -12.54
C ARG A 113 -3.71 20.02 -12.91
N SER A 114 -4.59 19.02 -12.89
CA SER A 114 -5.99 19.18 -13.33
C SER A 114 -6.88 19.90 -12.31
N GLY A 115 -6.41 20.07 -11.07
CA GLY A 115 -7.19 20.66 -9.97
C GLY A 115 -8.19 19.69 -9.30
N ALA A 116 -8.17 18.40 -9.66
CA ALA A 116 -9.06 17.41 -9.05
C ALA A 116 -8.62 17.03 -7.62
N LEU A 117 -7.32 16.81 -7.42
CA LEU A 117 -6.74 16.38 -6.16
C LEU A 117 -6.72 17.51 -5.12
N GLN A 118 -6.73 17.15 -3.83
CA GLN A 118 -6.42 18.09 -2.76
C GLN A 118 -5.03 18.71 -2.99
N GLU A 119 -4.91 20.02 -2.78
CA GLU A 119 -3.67 20.79 -3.00
C GLU A 119 -2.44 20.16 -2.30
N GLN A 120 -2.63 19.68 -1.07
CA GLN A 120 -1.57 19.01 -0.30
C GLN A 120 -1.06 17.73 -0.97
N VAL A 121 -1.94 16.96 -1.65
CA VAL A 121 -1.54 15.78 -2.45
C VAL A 121 -0.76 16.23 -3.68
N ALA A 122 -1.29 17.22 -4.41
CA ALA A 122 -0.67 17.69 -5.65
C ALA A 122 0.75 18.23 -5.41
N ASN A 123 0.94 18.99 -4.33
CA ASN A 123 2.26 19.48 -3.91
C ASN A 123 3.20 18.33 -3.58
N LYS A 124 2.72 17.31 -2.84
CA LYS A 124 3.55 16.15 -2.50
C LYS A 124 3.93 15.31 -3.73
N MET A 125 3.07 15.24 -4.73
CA MET A 125 3.38 14.58 -6.00
C MET A 125 4.48 15.31 -6.78
N GLN A 126 4.58 16.65 -6.70
CA GLN A 126 5.69 17.37 -7.32
C GLN A 126 7.04 16.94 -6.75
N GLU A 127 7.16 16.78 -5.43
CA GLU A 127 8.38 16.28 -4.80
C GLU A 127 8.78 14.87 -5.32
N TRP A 128 7.79 14.00 -5.59
CA TRP A 128 8.04 12.68 -6.16
C TRP A 128 8.45 12.72 -7.62
N PHE A 129 7.90 13.64 -8.42
CA PHE A 129 8.35 13.86 -9.79
C PHE A 129 9.78 14.42 -9.83
N GLU A 130 10.10 15.38 -8.96
CA GLU A 130 11.45 15.95 -8.82
C GLU A 130 12.49 14.90 -8.39
N SER A 131 12.09 13.98 -7.50
CA SER A 131 12.94 12.85 -7.09
C SER A 131 13.19 11.82 -8.21
N GLY A 132 12.39 11.86 -9.27
CA GLY A 132 12.42 10.91 -10.39
C GLY A 132 11.63 9.63 -10.08
N LEU A 133 10.64 9.35 -10.92
CA LEU A 133 9.90 8.08 -10.84
C LEU A 133 10.84 6.92 -11.16
N GLN A 134 10.69 5.83 -10.41
CA GLN A 134 11.47 4.62 -10.59
C GLN A 134 10.57 3.47 -11.03
N GLN A 135 11.18 2.45 -11.64
CA GLN A 135 10.49 1.19 -11.89
C GLN A 135 10.16 0.50 -10.57
N TRP A 136 8.97 -0.10 -10.51
CA TRP A 136 8.44 -0.71 -9.31
C TRP A 136 8.53 -2.22 -9.37
N ASP A 137 9.21 -2.86 -8.41
CA ASP A 137 9.22 -4.32 -8.31
C ASP A 137 7.83 -4.83 -7.87
N ILE A 138 7.21 -5.62 -8.75
CA ILE A 138 5.87 -6.16 -8.57
C ILE A 138 5.86 -7.67 -8.31
N SER A 139 7.02 -8.27 -8.05
CA SER A 139 7.16 -9.72 -7.92
C SER A 139 7.86 -10.16 -6.64
N ARG A 140 7.48 -11.33 -6.11
CA ARG A 140 8.11 -11.97 -4.95
C ARG A 140 8.35 -13.44 -5.23
N ASP A 141 9.46 -13.96 -4.76
CA ASP A 141 9.77 -15.39 -4.85
C ASP A 141 8.93 -16.24 -3.89
N ALA A 142 8.68 -17.49 -4.29
CA ALA A 142 8.24 -18.53 -3.38
C ALA A 142 9.24 -18.75 -2.23
N PRO A 143 8.79 -19.17 -1.04
CA PRO A 143 7.39 -19.34 -0.64
C PRO A 143 6.70 -17.99 -0.38
N TYR A 144 5.50 -17.80 -0.93
CA TYR A 144 4.69 -16.61 -0.73
C TYR A 144 3.20 -16.97 -0.65
N PHE A 145 2.44 -16.22 0.14
CA PHE A 145 0.98 -16.31 0.16
C PHE A 145 0.41 -15.19 -0.72
N GLY A 146 0.01 -15.54 -1.94
CA GLY A 146 -0.49 -14.61 -2.93
C GLY A 146 -0.86 -15.33 -4.23
N PHE A 147 -0.94 -14.58 -5.32
CA PHE A 147 -1.22 -15.11 -6.64
C PHE A 147 0.07 -15.35 -7.41
N GLU A 148 0.23 -16.56 -7.96
CA GLU A 148 1.38 -16.91 -8.80
C GLU A 148 1.28 -16.18 -10.14
N ILE A 149 2.41 -15.71 -10.66
CA ILE A 149 2.47 -14.92 -11.89
C ILE A 149 2.34 -15.88 -13.08
N PRO A 150 1.42 -15.65 -14.03
CA PRO A 150 1.26 -16.49 -15.21
C PRO A 150 2.57 -16.65 -15.99
N ASN A 151 2.89 -17.89 -16.34
CA ASN A 151 4.11 -18.27 -17.07
C ASN A 151 5.43 -17.93 -16.34
N ALA A 152 5.40 -17.75 -15.01
CA ALA A 152 6.59 -17.54 -14.19
C ALA A 152 6.54 -18.40 -12.91
N PRO A 153 6.85 -19.71 -13.01
CA PRO A 153 6.76 -20.64 -11.89
C PRO A 153 7.57 -20.18 -10.67
N GLY A 154 6.97 -20.24 -9.49
CA GLY A 154 7.61 -19.84 -8.24
C GLY A 154 7.73 -18.31 -8.05
N LYS A 155 7.12 -17.50 -8.91
CA LYS A 155 7.02 -16.05 -8.78
C LYS A 155 5.59 -15.66 -8.46
N TYR A 156 5.42 -14.78 -7.50
CA TYR A 156 4.13 -14.30 -7.02
C TYR A 156 4.01 -12.80 -7.22
N PHE A 157 2.80 -12.30 -7.43
CA PHE A 157 2.55 -10.86 -7.37
C PHE A 157 2.86 -10.33 -5.98
N TYR A 158 3.57 -9.20 -5.92
CA TYR A 158 3.74 -8.46 -4.69
C TYR A 158 2.39 -7.85 -4.29
N VAL A 159 2.06 -7.89 -2.99
CA VAL A 159 0.76 -7.44 -2.46
C VAL A 159 0.34 -6.03 -2.92
N TRP A 160 1.29 -5.12 -3.18
CA TRP A 160 0.95 -3.78 -3.65
C TRP A 160 0.49 -3.71 -5.12
N LEU A 161 0.68 -4.78 -5.90
CA LEU A 161 0.04 -4.96 -7.20
C LEU A 161 -1.41 -5.43 -7.04
N ASP A 162 -1.64 -6.51 -6.29
CA ASP A 162 -2.98 -7.13 -6.20
C ASP A 162 -3.96 -6.41 -5.25
N ALA A 163 -3.44 -5.66 -4.27
CA ALA A 163 -4.26 -4.96 -3.29
C ALA A 163 -5.23 -3.92 -3.90
N PRO A 164 -4.79 -2.97 -4.76
CA PRO A 164 -5.72 -2.02 -5.38
C PRO A 164 -6.63 -2.68 -6.43
N ILE A 165 -6.18 -3.78 -7.06
CA ILE A 165 -7.04 -4.58 -7.95
C ILE A 165 -8.19 -5.21 -7.14
N GLY A 166 -8.00 -5.43 -5.83
CA GLY A 166 -9.04 -5.87 -4.91
C GLY A 166 -10.27 -4.95 -4.85
N TYR A 167 -10.13 -3.66 -5.19
CA TYR A 167 -11.29 -2.78 -5.36
C TYR A 167 -12.17 -3.22 -6.54
N MET A 168 -11.54 -3.58 -7.66
CA MET A 168 -12.22 -4.12 -8.83
C MET A 168 -12.79 -5.50 -8.51
N GLY A 169 -12.00 -6.39 -7.90
CA GLY A 169 -12.45 -7.74 -7.51
C GLY A 169 -13.64 -7.71 -6.54
N SER A 170 -13.64 -6.80 -5.57
CA SER A 170 -14.78 -6.60 -4.65
C SER A 170 -16.04 -6.11 -5.37
N PHE A 171 -15.90 -5.25 -6.39
CA PHE A 171 -17.04 -4.77 -7.15
C PHE A 171 -17.56 -5.85 -8.11
N LYS A 172 -16.66 -6.58 -8.79
CA LYS A 172 -17.01 -7.73 -9.62
C LYS A 172 -17.79 -8.77 -8.83
N ASN A 173 -17.30 -9.16 -7.65
CA ASN A 173 -18.00 -10.08 -6.76
C ASN A 173 -19.41 -9.60 -6.38
N LEU A 174 -19.59 -8.30 -6.18
CA LEU A 174 -20.90 -7.71 -5.88
C LEU A 174 -21.85 -7.82 -7.07
N CYS A 175 -21.37 -7.48 -8.28
CA CYS A 175 -22.11 -7.61 -9.52
C CYS A 175 -22.54 -9.07 -9.77
N ASP A 176 -21.58 -10.00 -9.68
CA ASP A 176 -21.81 -11.43 -9.88
C ASP A 176 -22.87 -11.98 -8.91
N LYS A 177 -22.79 -11.63 -7.61
CA LYS A 177 -23.78 -12.04 -6.59
C LYS A 177 -25.17 -11.46 -6.82
N ARG A 178 -25.27 -10.33 -7.53
CA ARG A 178 -26.55 -9.69 -7.88
C ARG A 178 -27.12 -10.21 -9.20
N GLY A 179 -26.38 -11.03 -9.94
CA GLY A 179 -26.72 -11.40 -11.32
C GLY A 179 -26.66 -10.20 -12.27
N ASP A 180 -25.84 -9.20 -11.93
CA ASP A 180 -25.66 -7.98 -12.70
C ASP A 180 -24.45 -8.13 -13.63
N ALA A 181 -24.73 -8.34 -14.92
CA ALA A 181 -23.71 -8.61 -15.92
C ALA A 181 -23.11 -7.36 -16.59
N THR A 182 -23.62 -6.15 -16.30
CA THR A 182 -23.22 -4.93 -17.04
C THR A 182 -22.50 -3.92 -16.16
N SER A 183 -22.86 -3.79 -14.88
CA SER A 183 -22.34 -2.73 -14.01
C SER A 183 -20.82 -2.74 -13.87
N PHE A 184 -20.15 -3.91 -13.87
CA PHE A 184 -18.70 -3.96 -13.75
C PHE A 184 -18.02 -3.17 -14.88
N ASP A 185 -18.41 -3.45 -16.13
CA ASP A 185 -17.88 -2.77 -17.29
C ASP A 185 -18.31 -1.30 -17.30
N GLU A 186 -19.57 -0.98 -16.98
CA GLU A 186 -20.06 0.40 -16.90
C GLU A 186 -19.25 1.27 -15.95
N TYR A 187 -18.71 0.72 -14.86
CA TYR A 187 -17.88 1.45 -13.89
C TYR A 187 -16.40 1.49 -14.25
N TRP A 188 -15.84 0.43 -14.85
CA TRP A 188 -14.39 0.25 -14.99
C TRP A 188 -13.84 0.45 -16.41
N LYS A 189 -14.67 0.39 -17.46
CA LYS A 189 -14.23 0.66 -18.83
C LYS A 189 -13.74 2.10 -19.01
N LYS A 190 -12.81 2.32 -19.94
CA LYS A 190 -12.16 3.63 -20.19
C LYS A 190 -13.14 4.78 -20.44
N ASP A 191 -14.25 4.53 -21.12
CA ASP A 191 -15.31 5.48 -21.47
C ASP A 191 -16.44 5.54 -20.42
N SER A 192 -16.22 4.99 -19.22
CA SER A 192 -17.19 5.06 -18.13
C SER A 192 -17.54 6.51 -17.77
N THR A 193 -18.83 6.76 -17.54
CA THR A 193 -19.37 8.02 -17.04
C THR A 193 -19.65 8.00 -15.53
N ALA A 194 -19.50 6.85 -14.86
CA ALA A 194 -19.65 6.75 -13.41
C ALA A 194 -18.56 7.54 -12.68
N GLU A 195 -18.67 7.74 -11.37
CA GLU A 195 -17.60 8.37 -10.58
C GLU A 195 -16.89 7.31 -9.72
N LEU A 196 -15.56 7.39 -9.64
CA LEU A 196 -14.73 6.47 -8.85
C LEU A 196 -13.89 7.26 -7.84
N TYR A 197 -14.18 7.05 -6.56
CA TYR A 197 -13.50 7.73 -5.46
C TYR A 197 -12.81 6.75 -4.52
N HIS A 198 -11.60 7.10 -4.09
CA HIS A 198 -10.87 6.36 -3.06
C HIS A 198 -10.65 7.24 -1.83
N PHE A 199 -11.15 6.79 -0.68
CA PHE A 199 -10.84 7.39 0.62
C PHE A 199 -9.63 6.68 1.23
N ILE A 200 -8.54 7.41 1.45
CA ILE A 200 -7.25 6.83 1.84
C ILE A 200 -6.53 7.66 2.91
N GLY A 201 -5.61 7.05 3.64
CA GLY A 201 -4.70 7.76 4.55
C GLY A 201 -3.44 8.26 3.82
N LYS A 202 -2.75 9.25 4.41
CA LYS A 202 -1.57 9.89 3.81
C LYS A 202 -0.39 8.95 3.47
N ASP A 203 -0.22 7.85 4.19
CA ASP A 203 0.89 6.89 3.96
C ASP A 203 0.80 6.11 2.63
N ILE A 204 -0.39 6.01 2.05
CA ILE A 204 -0.63 5.18 0.86
C ILE A 204 -0.93 6.00 -0.39
N VAL A 205 -0.74 7.32 -0.32
CA VAL A 205 -1.00 8.26 -1.40
C VAL A 205 -0.13 7.96 -2.61
N TYR A 206 1.16 7.67 -2.42
CA TYR A 206 2.08 7.34 -3.53
C TYR A 206 1.51 6.22 -4.41
N PHE A 207 1.02 5.15 -3.79
CA PHE A 207 0.43 4.01 -4.49
C PHE A 207 -0.83 4.39 -5.26
N HIS A 208 -1.70 5.19 -4.65
CA HIS A 208 -3.00 5.53 -5.25
C HIS A 208 -2.94 6.67 -6.27
N SER A 209 -1.91 7.52 -6.19
CA SER A 209 -1.78 8.68 -7.07
C SER A 209 -0.78 8.49 -8.22
N LEU A 210 0.15 7.54 -8.10
CA LEU A 210 1.14 7.25 -9.14
C LEU A 210 0.97 5.84 -9.72
N PHE A 211 1.18 4.82 -8.88
CA PHE A 211 1.21 3.44 -9.33
C PHE A 211 -0.14 2.96 -9.87
N TRP A 212 -1.22 3.20 -9.12
CA TRP A 212 -2.55 2.71 -9.46
C TRP A 212 -3.14 3.33 -10.74
N PRO A 213 -3.14 4.66 -10.95
CA PRO A 213 -3.66 5.24 -12.18
C PRO A 213 -2.82 4.83 -13.41
N ALA A 214 -1.51 4.65 -13.25
CA ALA A 214 -0.63 4.16 -14.31
C ALA A 214 -0.95 2.70 -14.69
N MET A 215 -1.16 1.82 -13.71
CA MET A 215 -1.60 0.45 -13.96
C MET A 215 -2.93 0.39 -14.72
N LEU A 216 -3.92 1.16 -14.28
CA LEU A 216 -5.23 1.23 -14.92
C LEU A 216 -5.12 1.73 -16.38
N GLU A 217 -4.36 2.80 -16.60
CA GLU A 217 -4.13 3.34 -17.94
C GLU A 217 -3.48 2.31 -18.86
N GLY A 218 -2.38 1.70 -18.40
CA GLY A 218 -1.61 0.71 -19.17
C GLY A 218 -2.35 -0.60 -19.42
N SER A 219 -3.40 -0.90 -18.65
CA SER A 219 -4.23 -2.10 -18.80
C SER A 219 -5.61 -1.82 -19.42
N GLY A 220 -5.86 -0.59 -19.87
CA GLY A 220 -7.08 -0.27 -20.62
C GLY A 220 -8.32 -0.02 -19.76
N PHE A 221 -8.16 0.25 -18.46
CA PHE A 221 -9.26 0.63 -17.57
C PHE A 221 -9.29 2.14 -17.32
N ARG A 222 -10.43 2.64 -16.83
CA ARG A 222 -10.54 4.03 -16.39
C ARG A 222 -9.78 4.28 -15.08
N LYS A 223 -9.40 5.54 -14.86
CA LYS A 223 -8.67 6.01 -13.68
C LYS A 223 -9.63 6.55 -12.61
N PRO A 224 -9.18 6.71 -11.35
CA PRO A 224 -9.97 7.36 -10.31
C PRO A 224 -10.42 8.77 -10.72
N THR A 225 -11.66 9.13 -10.39
CA THR A 225 -12.17 10.49 -10.53
C THR A 225 -11.47 11.42 -9.53
N ASN A 226 -11.35 10.98 -8.28
CA ASN A 226 -10.63 11.72 -7.25
C ASN A 226 -10.08 10.81 -6.14
N LEU A 227 -9.12 11.33 -5.37
CA LEU A 227 -8.61 10.74 -4.14
C LEU A 227 -8.95 11.67 -2.98
N PHE A 228 -9.62 11.14 -1.96
CA PHE A 228 -9.90 11.86 -0.71
C PHE A 228 -8.99 11.34 0.38
N VAL A 229 -7.98 12.15 0.70
CA VAL A 229 -6.93 11.82 1.65
C VAL A 229 -7.22 12.47 2.99
N HIS A 230 -7.11 11.67 4.06
CA HIS A 230 -7.21 12.14 5.44
C HIS A 230 -5.86 11.99 6.18
N GLY A 231 -5.70 12.77 7.26
CA GLY A 231 -4.55 12.66 8.17
C GLY A 231 -4.61 11.42 9.07
N TYR A 232 -3.70 11.36 10.05
CA TYR A 232 -3.71 10.32 11.08
C TYR A 232 -4.78 10.59 12.14
N VAL A 233 -5.13 9.53 12.86
CA VAL A 233 -5.82 9.67 14.14
C VAL A 233 -4.78 9.84 15.25
N THR A 234 -4.95 10.87 16.06
CA THR A 234 -4.25 11.04 17.34
C THR A 234 -5.23 10.86 18.50
N VAL A 235 -4.70 10.55 19.69
CA VAL A 235 -5.49 10.49 20.92
C VAL A 235 -4.80 11.37 21.95
N ASN A 236 -5.54 12.33 22.50
CA ASN A 236 -5.05 13.36 23.42
C ASN A 236 -3.79 14.08 22.90
N GLY A 237 -3.80 14.48 21.62
CA GLY A 237 -2.74 15.25 20.97
C GLY A 237 -1.51 14.46 20.53
N ALA A 238 -1.51 13.13 20.67
CA ALA A 238 -0.35 12.29 20.36
C ALA A 238 -0.70 11.06 19.52
N LYS A 239 0.30 10.51 18.82
CA LYS A 239 0.19 9.21 18.14
C LYS A 239 -0.27 8.14 19.14
N MET A 240 -1.18 7.28 18.69
CA MET A 240 -1.68 6.16 19.51
C MET A 240 -0.52 5.33 20.07
N SER A 241 -0.61 5.02 21.36
CA SER A 241 0.42 4.28 22.09
C SER A 241 -0.19 3.09 22.82
N LYS A 242 0.42 1.92 22.62
CA LYS A 242 0.07 0.71 23.38
C LYS A 242 0.39 0.87 24.87
N SER A 243 1.53 1.49 25.21
CA SER A 243 1.96 1.64 26.61
C SER A 243 1.09 2.64 27.38
N ARG A 244 0.54 3.66 26.72
CA ARG A 244 -0.39 4.63 27.33
C ARG A 244 -1.86 4.21 27.23
N GLY A 245 -2.16 3.02 26.68
CA GLY A 245 -3.53 2.54 26.50
C GLY A 245 -4.35 3.31 25.46
N THR A 246 -3.73 4.20 24.67
CA THR A 246 -4.42 5.02 23.66
C THR A 246 -4.47 4.36 22.28
N PHE A 247 -3.88 3.19 22.13
CA PHE A 247 -4.14 2.32 20.99
C PHE A 247 -5.47 1.57 21.20
N ILE A 248 -6.56 2.19 20.76
CA ILE A 248 -7.93 1.72 21.00
C ILE A 248 -8.42 0.91 19.80
N LYS A 249 -8.79 -0.35 20.03
CA LYS A 249 -9.44 -1.18 18.99
C LYS A 249 -10.90 -0.78 18.84
N ALA A 250 -11.44 -0.82 17.62
CA ALA A 250 -12.86 -0.56 17.37
C ALA A 250 -13.79 -1.49 18.18
N SER A 251 -13.45 -2.78 18.33
CA SER A 251 -14.23 -3.71 19.16
C SER A 251 -14.18 -3.34 20.65
N THR A 252 -13.04 -2.83 21.14
CA THR A 252 -12.93 -2.33 22.51
C THR A 252 -13.76 -1.07 22.70
N TRP A 253 -13.76 -0.15 21.73
CA TRP A 253 -14.62 1.04 21.76
C TRP A 253 -16.09 0.67 21.95
N LEU A 254 -16.60 -0.28 21.16
CA LEU A 254 -18.00 -0.71 21.19
C LEU A 254 -18.44 -1.38 22.51
N ASN A 255 -17.50 -1.74 23.39
CA ASN A 255 -17.82 -2.22 24.74
C ASN A 255 -18.10 -1.06 25.72
N HIS A 256 -17.73 0.18 25.37
CA HIS A 256 -17.77 1.34 26.26
C HIS A 256 -18.65 2.48 25.73
N PHE A 257 -18.67 2.69 24.42
CA PHE A 257 -19.46 3.73 23.75
C PHE A 257 -20.10 3.16 22.48
N ASP A 258 -21.17 3.79 22.03
CA ASP A 258 -21.81 3.42 20.78
C ASP A 258 -20.99 3.87 19.55
N ALA A 259 -21.42 3.43 18.36
CA ALA A 259 -20.79 3.86 17.12
C ALA A 259 -21.09 5.33 16.80
N ASP A 260 -22.29 5.82 17.14
CA ASP A 260 -22.76 7.15 16.75
C ASP A 260 -21.99 8.26 17.45
N SER A 261 -21.62 8.10 18.71
CA SER A 261 -20.78 9.06 19.43
C SER A 261 -19.43 9.29 18.73
N LEU A 262 -18.75 8.21 18.31
CA LEU A 262 -17.47 8.32 17.59
C LEU A 262 -17.65 8.90 16.18
N ARG A 263 -18.72 8.49 15.48
CA ARG A 263 -19.06 9.01 14.15
C ARG A 263 -19.29 10.52 14.21
N TYR A 264 -20.13 10.98 15.15
CA TYR A 264 -20.40 12.40 15.36
C TYR A 264 -19.12 13.17 15.66
N TYR A 265 -18.29 12.67 16.58
CA TYR A 265 -17.06 13.36 16.97
C TYR A 265 -16.06 13.53 15.82
N TYR A 266 -15.82 12.48 15.03
CA TYR A 266 -14.95 12.60 13.86
C TYR A 266 -15.56 13.47 12.77
N THR A 267 -16.86 13.35 12.49
CA THR A 267 -17.53 14.20 11.50
C THR A 267 -17.46 15.69 11.89
N ALA A 268 -17.55 16.02 13.17
CA ALA A 268 -17.41 17.40 13.65
C ALA A 268 -16.00 18.00 13.45
N LYS A 269 -14.97 17.15 13.28
CA LYS A 269 -13.57 17.56 13.09
C LYS A 269 -13.05 17.38 11.66
N LEU A 270 -13.75 16.61 10.83
CA LEU A 270 -13.37 16.36 9.44
C LEU A 270 -13.45 17.65 8.61
N SER A 271 -12.51 17.78 7.68
CA SER A 271 -12.49 18.82 6.67
C SER A 271 -12.05 18.24 5.32
N SER A 272 -12.03 19.07 4.27
CA SER A 272 -11.47 18.67 2.96
C SER A 272 -9.94 18.70 2.92
N ARG A 273 -9.26 19.09 4.01
CA ARG A 273 -7.80 19.14 4.10
C ARG A 273 -7.23 17.87 4.72
N ILE A 274 -5.94 17.64 4.50
CA ILE A 274 -5.20 16.52 5.07
C ILE A 274 -4.59 16.96 6.40
N ASP A 275 -5.43 17.06 7.42
CA ASP A 275 -5.03 17.37 8.78
C ASP A 275 -5.25 16.15 9.68
N ASP A 276 -4.39 15.98 10.69
CA ASP A 276 -4.56 14.91 11.68
C ASP A 276 -5.79 15.18 12.55
N ILE A 277 -6.55 14.13 12.85
CA ILE A 277 -7.80 14.22 13.61
C ILE A 277 -7.55 13.75 15.04
N ASP A 278 -7.63 14.68 15.98
CA ASP A 278 -7.40 14.37 17.38
C ASP A 278 -8.68 13.93 18.11
N LEU A 279 -8.65 12.72 18.63
CA LEU A 279 -9.59 12.22 19.64
C LEU A 279 -9.11 12.61 21.03
N ASN A 280 -9.48 13.82 21.46
CA ASN A 280 -9.31 14.23 22.84
C ASN A 280 -10.46 13.67 23.66
N LEU A 281 -10.17 12.78 24.62
CA LEU A 281 -11.20 12.03 25.34
C LEU A 281 -12.05 12.91 26.27
N GLU A 282 -11.49 14.03 26.78
CA GLU A 282 -12.25 14.98 27.60
C GLU A 282 -13.20 15.82 26.73
N ASP A 283 -12.71 16.38 25.61
CA ASP A 283 -13.54 17.09 24.63
C ASP A 283 -14.57 16.16 23.99
N PHE A 284 -14.28 14.86 23.82
CA PHE A 284 -15.25 13.88 23.37
C PHE A 284 -16.47 13.81 24.28
N VAL A 285 -16.27 13.66 25.60
CA VAL A 285 -17.38 13.63 26.55
C VAL A 285 -18.15 14.95 26.55
N GLN A 286 -17.45 16.09 26.55
CA GLN A 286 -18.10 17.41 26.56
C GLN A 286 -18.93 17.64 25.30
N ARG A 287 -18.41 17.28 24.13
CA ARG A 287 -19.05 17.52 22.84
C ARG A 287 -20.21 16.59 22.55
N VAL A 288 -20.13 15.33 22.96
CA VAL A 288 -21.22 14.36 22.76
C VAL A 288 -22.40 14.63 23.70
N ASN A 289 -22.15 15.21 24.88
CA ASN A 289 -23.19 15.55 25.85
C ASN A 289 -23.87 16.91 25.61
N ALA A 290 -23.31 17.78 24.77
CA ALA A 290 -23.82 19.12 24.47
C ALA A 290 -24.89 19.09 23.37
#